data_AF-A0A3L7SKY7-F1
#
_entry.id   AF-A0A3L7SKY7-F1
#
_cell.length_a   1.000
_cell.length_b   1.000
_cell.length_c   1.000
_cell.angle_alpha   90.00
_cell.angle_beta   90.00
_cell.angle_gamma   90.00
#
_symmetry.space_group_name_H-M   'P 1'
#
loop_
_entity.id
_entity.type
_entity.pdbx_description
1 polymer ?
#
loop_
_entity_poly.entity_id
_entity_poly.type
_entity_poly.pdbx_seq_one_letter_code
_entity_poly.pdbx_strand_id
1 'polypeptide(L)'
;MIMTHIDNRLQLGYGSAWHVLRCLGYRRKAFSNHISQAIGANSIEWLDFLAGGTGLYPTLTPIRDSELTRIDFAPDAIQNSYDGFWPRSGSQQTWDLIGLADIGGPRREFVLVEAKAHTAEINLDGTQAKENGGRPAIRGAFTSTLLSMGYSVEEAAPIAEKWLSGCYQHANRLATLYFLLREQVPARLVFLYFCGDMHPQGKWNCPKSPDEWRPSLDKVKEHLGLRGGSDIEKRTHDVFVNVDRIDTGDLS
;
A
#
# COMPACT_ATOMS: atom_id res chain seq x y z
N MET A 1 7.97 -24.69 -20.72
CA MET A 1 6.78 -23.94 -21.14
C MET A 1 6.43 -23.02 -19.97
N ILE A 2 6.82 -21.74 -20.03
CA ILE A 2 6.50 -20.77 -18.97
C ILE A 2 5.04 -20.38 -19.21
N MET A 3 4.12 -20.91 -18.41
CA MET A 3 2.76 -20.37 -18.35
C MET A 3 2.89 -18.95 -17.79
N THR A 4 2.92 -17.95 -18.67
CA THR A 4 2.68 -16.57 -18.27
C THR A 4 1.24 -16.54 -17.76
N HIS A 5 1.06 -16.50 -16.44
CA HIS A 5 -0.23 -16.18 -15.85
C HIS A 5 -0.62 -14.79 -16.35
N ILE A 6 -1.49 -14.73 -17.36
CA ILE A 6 -2.07 -13.48 -17.80
C ILE A 6 -2.97 -13.03 -16.65
N ASP A 7 -2.68 -11.85 -16.11
CA ASP A 7 -3.54 -11.21 -15.12
C ASP A 7 -4.82 -10.74 -15.80
N ASN A 8 -5.86 -11.57 -15.75
CA ASN A 8 -7.16 -11.31 -16.35
C ASN A 8 -8.12 -10.59 -15.39
N ARG A 9 -7.66 -10.14 -14.21
CA ARG A 9 -8.53 -9.51 -13.19
C ARG A 9 -9.30 -8.32 -13.74
N LEU A 10 -8.65 -7.48 -14.54
CA LEU A 10 -9.27 -6.33 -15.19
C LEU A 10 -10.35 -6.74 -16.19
N GLN A 11 -10.11 -7.79 -16.98
CA GLN A 11 -11.07 -8.30 -17.96
C GLN A 11 -12.29 -8.92 -17.26
N LEU A 12 -12.08 -9.59 -16.14
CA LEU A 12 -13.10 -10.36 -15.43
C LEU A 12 -13.84 -9.53 -14.37
N GLY A 13 -13.42 -8.30 -14.11
CA GLY A 13 -14.15 -7.36 -13.28
C GLY A 13 -14.04 -7.58 -11.78
N TYR A 14 -12.90 -8.04 -11.27
CA TYR A 14 -12.71 -8.32 -9.84
C TYR A 14 -11.31 -7.94 -9.35
N GLY A 15 -11.12 -7.91 -8.04
CA GLY A 15 -9.84 -7.61 -7.40
C GLY A 15 -9.57 -6.10 -7.27
N SER A 16 -8.63 -5.76 -6.38
CA SER A 16 -8.35 -4.36 -6.00
C SER A 16 -8.00 -3.47 -7.20
N ALA A 17 -7.14 -3.94 -8.10
CA ALA A 17 -6.75 -3.19 -9.30
C ALA A 17 -7.95 -2.81 -10.20
N TRP A 18 -8.90 -3.73 -10.41
CA TRP A 18 -10.11 -3.42 -11.17
C TRP A 18 -10.96 -2.37 -10.47
N HIS A 19 -11.18 -2.54 -9.16
CA HIS A 19 -12.00 -1.60 -8.38
C HIS A 19 -11.35 -0.21 -8.33
N VAL A 20 -10.04 -0.11 -8.13
CA VAL A 20 -9.30 1.16 -8.17
C VAL A 20 -9.51 1.87 -9.50
N LEU A 21 -9.29 1.19 -10.63
CA LEU A 21 -9.48 1.79 -11.96
C LEU A 21 -10.93 2.19 -12.21
N ARG A 22 -11.89 1.34 -11.83
CA ARG A 22 -13.32 1.66 -11.90
C ARG A 22 -13.67 2.90 -11.08
N CYS A 23 -13.13 3.02 -9.86
CA CYS A 23 -13.32 4.18 -9.01
C CYS A 23 -12.79 5.45 -9.68
N LEU A 24 -11.55 5.41 -10.17
CA LEU A 24 -10.91 6.57 -10.81
C LEU A 24 -11.52 6.96 -12.16
N GLY A 25 -12.11 5.99 -12.87
CA GLY A 25 -12.77 6.22 -14.15
C GLY A 25 -14.21 6.71 -14.02
N TYR A 26 -15.02 6.06 -13.16
CA TYR A 26 -16.47 6.29 -13.12
C TYR A 26 -16.96 7.05 -11.88
N ARG A 27 -16.22 6.98 -10.77
CA ARG A 27 -16.65 7.51 -9.46
C ARG A 27 -15.57 8.36 -8.78
N ARG A 28 -14.69 8.99 -9.57
CA ARG A 28 -13.45 9.64 -9.08
C ARG A 28 -13.72 10.61 -7.94
N LYS A 29 -14.71 11.49 -8.11
CA LYS A 29 -15.05 12.51 -7.10
C LYS A 29 -15.47 11.88 -5.78
N ALA A 30 -16.40 10.92 -5.81
CA ALA A 30 -16.89 10.26 -4.60
C ALA A 30 -15.79 9.44 -3.93
N PHE A 31 -14.99 8.71 -4.71
CA PHE A 31 -13.84 7.94 -4.22
C PHE A 31 -12.77 8.84 -3.58
N SER A 32 -12.36 9.93 -4.25
CA SER A 32 -11.42 10.91 -3.69
C SER A 32 -11.95 11.53 -2.41
N ASN A 33 -13.23 11.90 -2.38
CA ASN A 33 -13.86 12.50 -1.19
C ASN A 33 -13.87 11.52 -0.02
N HIS A 34 -14.21 10.26 -0.25
CA HIS A 34 -14.23 9.22 0.78
C HIS A 34 -12.86 9.03 1.43
N ILE A 35 -11.80 8.92 0.61
CA ILE A 35 -10.43 8.83 1.14
C ILE A 35 -10.02 10.14 1.82
N SER A 36 -10.35 11.29 1.23
CA SER A 36 -10.04 12.61 1.81
C SER A 36 -10.63 12.77 3.21
N GLN A 37 -11.90 12.42 3.39
CA GLN A 37 -12.57 12.43 4.69
C GLN A 37 -11.87 11.52 5.70
N ALA A 38 -11.52 10.29 5.30
CA ALA A 38 -10.87 9.33 6.19
C ALA A 38 -9.47 9.77 6.68
N ILE A 39 -8.76 10.56 5.88
CA ILE A 39 -7.42 11.07 6.23
C ILE A 39 -7.43 12.52 6.74
N GLY A 40 -8.59 13.18 6.76
CA GLY A 40 -8.72 14.60 7.13
C GLY A 40 -8.14 15.57 6.09
N ALA A 41 -8.21 15.22 4.81
CA ALA A 41 -7.83 16.10 3.70
C ALA A 41 -9.03 16.88 3.15
N ASN A 42 -8.74 18.06 2.61
CA ASN A 42 -9.69 18.86 1.81
C ASN A 42 -9.90 18.25 0.43
N SER A 43 -8.82 17.75 -0.17
CA SER A 43 -8.83 17.14 -1.50
C SER A 43 -7.60 16.27 -1.73
N ILE A 44 -7.69 15.34 -2.69
CA ILE A 44 -6.58 14.54 -3.19
C ILE A 44 -6.52 14.66 -4.71
N GLU A 45 -5.34 14.98 -5.23
CA GLU A 45 -5.01 14.88 -6.65
C GLU A 45 -4.23 13.59 -6.86
N TRP A 46 -4.75 12.68 -7.69
CA TRP A 46 -4.10 11.41 -7.98
C TRP A 46 -3.05 11.60 -9.07
N LEU A 47 -1.87 11.01 -8.87
CA LEU A 47 -0.84 10.94 -9.90
C LEU A 47 -1.23 9.88 -10.94
N ASP A 48 -0.91 10.15 -12.20
CA ASP A 48 -1.08 9.19 -13.28
C ASP A 48 -0.02 8.09 -13.21
N PHE A 49 -0.37 6.90 -13.71
CA PHE A 49 0.61 5.84 -13.94
C PHE A 49 1.60 6.23 -15.04
N LEU A 50 2.83 5.71 -14.95
CA LEU A 50 3.87 6.06 -15.89
C LEU A 50 3.59 5.43 -17.25
N ALA A 51 3.47 6.27 -18.29
CA ALA A 51 3.31 5.80 -19.66
C ALA A 51 4.61 5.17 -20.18
N GLY A 52 4.48 4.04 -20.89
CA GLY A 52 5.62 3.40 -21.56
C GLY A 52 6.65 2.75 -20.63
N GLY A 53 6.26 2.40 -19.40
CA GLY A 53 7.12 1.72 -18.44
C GLY A 53 7.66 0.38 -18.95
N THR A 54 8.71 -0.13 -18.32
CA THR A 54 9.25 -1.48 -18.58
C THR A 54 8.58 -2.53 -17.69
N GLY A 55 7.29 -2.34 -17.38
CA GLY A 55 6.55 -3.12 -16.38
C GLY A 55 6.52 -4.63 -16.62
N LEU A 56 5.89 -5.36 -15.71
CA LEU A 56 5.79 -6.84 -15.67
C LEU A 56 5.19 -7.49 -16.94
N TYR A 57 4.67 -6.70 -17.87
CA TYR A 57 4.06 -7.18 -19.10
C TYR A 57 5.13 -7.46 -20.17
N PRO A 58 5.00 -8.55 -20.94
CA PRO A 58 5.94 -8.90 -22.00
C PRO A 58 6.16 -7.73 -22.97
N THR A 59 7.33 -7.66 -23.59
CA THR A 59 7.70 -6.63 -24.58
C THR A 59 6.75 -6.54 -25.79
N LEU A 60 5.90 -7.56 -25.97
CA LEU A 60 4.85 -7.66 -27.00
C LEU A 60 3.58 -6.87 -26.66
N THR A 61 3.42 -6.35 -25.45
CA THR A 61 2.25 -5.54 -25.08
C THR A 61 2.41 -4.12 -25.65
N PRO A 62 1.45 -3.65 -26.48
CA PRO A 62 1.57 -2.36 -27.18
C PRO A 62 1.44 -1.13 -26.25
N ILE A 63 0.83 -1.30 -25.08
CA ILE A 63 0.70 -0.27 -24.04
C ILE A 63 1.40 -0.80 -22.79
N ARG A 64 2.26 0.02 -22.18
CA ARG A 64 3.12 -0.40 -21.06
C ARG A 64 2.98 0.47 -19.82
N ASP A 65 1.80 1.00 -19.60
CA ASP A 65 1.53 1.81 -18.43
C ASP A 65 1.73 0.95 -17.17
N SER A 66 2.40 1.51 -16.16
CA SER A 66 2.75 0.76 -14.95
C SER A 66 2.55 1.57 -13.68
N GLU A 67 2.19 0.85 -12.61
CA GLU A 67 2.17 1.37 -11.24
C GLU A 67 3.51 2.03 -10.87
N LEU A 68 3.45 3.07 -10.04
CA LEU A 68 4.64 3.70 -9.49
C LEU A 68 5.34 2.72 -8.55
N THR A 69 6.66 2.57 -8.69
CA THR A 69 7.45 1.67 -7.83
C THR A 69 8.21 2.45 -6.77
N ARG A 70 8.67 1.76 -5.72
CA ARG A 70 9.54 2.32 -4.67
C ARG A 70 9.01 3.66 -4.14
N ILE A 71 9.67 4.75 -4.52
CA ILE A 71 9.31 6.14 -4.25
C ILE A 71 9.56 7.01 -5.49
N ASP A 72 9.31 6.46 -6.70
CA ASP A 72 9.62 7.12 -7.98
C ASP A 72 8.87 8.47 -8.18
N PHE A 73 7.85 8.72 -7.36
CA PHE A 73 7.10 9.98 -7.30
C PHE A 73 7.82 11.09 -6.50
N ALA A 74 8.86 10.75 -5.72
CA ALA A 74 9.59 11.70 -4.89
C ALA A 74 10.73 12.38 -5.70
N PRO A 75 11.23 13.56 -5.28
CA PRO A 75 12.38 14.18 -5.94
C PRO A 75 13.64 13.30 -5.93
N ASP A 76 14.50 13.42 -6.94
CA ASP A 76 15.71 12.60 -7.12
C ASP A 76 16.62 12.53 -5.88
N ALA A 77 16.77 13.64 -5.15
CA ALA A 77 17.56 13.68 -3.93
C ALA A 77 17.03 12.71 -2.85
N ILE A 78 15.70 12.59 -2.74
CA ILE A 78 15.03 11.66 -1.82
C ILE A 78 15.15 10.22 -2.33
N GLN A 79 15.03 10.00 -3.64
CA GLN A 79 15.24 8.68 -4.26
C GLN A 79 16.67 8.16 -4.01
N ASN A 80 17.68 9.01 -4.17
CA ASN A 80 19.07 8.67 -3.88
C ASN A 80 19.30 8.31 -2.40
N SER A 81 18.64 9.01 -1.47
CA SER A 81 18.67 8.68 -0.04
C SER A 81 17.99 7.32 0.23
N TYR A 82 16.91 7.02 -0.49
CA TYR A 82 16.18 5.75 -0.35
C TYR A 82 16.99 4.54 -0.82
N ASP A 83 17.91 4.72 -1.76
CA ASP A 83 18.81 3.65 -2.20
C ASP A 83 19.77 3.17 -1.10
N GLY A 84 20.07 4.03 -0.12
CA GLY A 84 20.80 3.64 1.09
C GLY A 84 19.93 3.01 2.18
N PHE A 85 18.61 3.18 2.10
CA PHE A 85 17.63 2.67 3.07
C PHE A 85 17.01 1.33 2.64
N TRP A 86 16.74 1.15 1.35
CA TRP A 86 16.02 -0.01 0.81
C TRP A 86 16.71 -0.62 -0.43
N PRO A 87 16.82 -1.96 -0.55
CA PRO A 87 17.50 -2.61 -1.68
C PRO A 87 16.95 -2.21 -3.04
N ARG A 88 17.83 -1.93 -4.01
CA ARG A 88 17.46 -1.60 -5.40
C ARG A 88 17.14 -2.82 -6.28
N SER A 89 17.61 -4.00 -5.88
CA SER A 89 17.49 -5.24 -6.66
C SER A 89 16.33 -6.11 -6.18
N GLY A 90 15.84 -6.98 -7.06
CA GLY A 90 14.72 -7.88 -6.75
C GLY A 90 13.36 -7.21 -6.93
N SER A 91 12.29 -7.89 -6.53
CA SER A 91 10.94 -7.36 -6.64
C SER A 91 10.77 -6.12 -5.76
N GLN A 92 10.51 -5.00 -6.41
CA GLN A 92 10.27 -3.72 -5.76
C GLN A 92 8.79 -3.59 -5.37
N GLN A 93 8.52 -2.79 -4.34
CA GLN A 93 7.13 -2.40 -4.02
C GLN A 93 6.55 -1.59 -5.19
N THR A 94 5.30 -1.88 -5.56
CA THR A 94 4.47 -1.07 -6.44
C THR A 94 3.35 -0.44 -5.65
N TRP A 95 2.80 0.69 -6.03
CA TRP A 95 1.67 1.31 -5.33
C TRP A 95 0.41 1.22 -6.18
N ASP A 96 -0.71 0.82 -5.58
CA ASP A 96 -2.00 0.82 -6.26
C ASP A 96 -2.40 2.25 -6.64
N LEU A 97 -2.12 3.23 -5.76
CA LEU A 97 -2.25 4.66 -6.05
C LEU A 97 -1.24 5.51 -5.29
N ILE A 98 -0.86 6.63 -5.89
CA ILE A 98 -0.20 7.76 -5.23
C ILE A 98 -1.01 9.02 -5.50
N GLY A 99 -1.20 9.86 -4.48
CA GLY A 99 -1.81 11.17 -4.63
C GLY A 99 -1.11 12.25 -3.81
N LEU A 100 -1.51 13.50 -4.04
CA LEU A 100 -1.13 14.68 -3.27
C LEU A 100 -2.37 15.24 -2.56
N ALA A 101 -2.41 15.08 -1.25
CA ALA A 101 -3.47 15.60 -0.40
C ALA A 101 -3.20 17.04 0.03
N ASP A 102 -4.23 17.87 -0.04
CA ASP A 102 -4.28 19.12 0.70
C ASP A 102 -4.87 18.87 2.09
N ILE A 103 -4.07 19.02 3.15
CA ILE A 103 -4.46 18.84 4.56
C ILE A 103 -4.74 20.20 5.23
N GLY A 104 -4.82 21.30 4.46
CA GLY A 104 -4.98 22.66 5.00
C GLY A 104 -3.73 23.24 5.66
N GLY A 105 -2.59 22.54 5.53
CA GLY A 105 -1.28 22.98 5.99
C GLY A 105 -0.47 23.71 4.90
N PRO A 106 0.76 24.16 5.22
CA PRO A 106 1.61 24.90 4.28
C PRO A 106 2.19 24.03 3.14
N ARG A 107 2.11 22.70 3.26
CA ARG A 107 2.60 21.75 2.26
C ARG A 107 1.54 20.68 2.03
N ARG A 108 1.42 20.23 0.79
CA ARG A 108 0.66 19.03 0.44
C ARG A 108 1.41 17.80 0.95
N GLU A 109 0.66 16.75 1.29
CA GLU A 109 1.22 15.48 1.75
C GLU A 109 1.03 14.40 0.67
N PHE A 110 2.01 13.53 0.48
CA PHE A 110 1.82 12.34 -0.35
C PHE A 110 0.84 11.38 0.33
N VAL A 111 -0.07 10.80 -0.44
CA VAL A 111 -0.95 9.71 -0.01
C VAL A 111 -0.52 8.47 -0.77
N LEU A 112 0.05 7.51 -0.04
CA LEU A 112 0.44 6.22 -0.60
C LEU A 112 -0.67 5.20 -0.33
N VAL A 113 -1.15 4.49 -1.35
CA VAL A 113 -2.26 3.55 -1.21
C VAL A 113 -1.82 2.13 -1.54
N GLU A 114 -2.16 1.20 -0.65
CA GLU A 114 -2.14 -0.25 -0.87
C GLU A 114 -3.58 -0.75 -0.81
N ALA A 115 -4.08 -1.35 -1.89
CA ALA A 115 -5.46 -1.77 -2.04
C ALA A 115 -5.61 -3.30 -2.02
N LYS A 116 -6.59 -3.79 -1.28
CA LYS A 116 -6.92 -5.23 -1.16
C LYS A 116 -8.42 -5.45 -1.33
N ALA A 117 -8.79 -6.59 -1.92
CA ALA A 117 -10.17 -6.98 -2.16
C ALA A 117 -10.54 -8.35 -1.56
N HIS A 118 -9.56 -9.11 -1.07
CA HIS A 118 -9.83 -10.35 -0.34
C HIS A 118 -8.82 -10.65 0.77
N THR A 119 -9.23 -11.40 1.80
CA THR A 119 -8.38 -11.63 2.99
C THR A 119 -7.14 -12.47 2.69
N ALA A 120 -7.15 -13.26 1.62
CA ALA A 120 -5.97 -13.99 1.20
C ALA A 120 -4.82 -13.05 0.81
N GLU A 121 -5.05 -11.78 0.44
CA GLU A 121 -3.97 -10.80 0.13
C GLU A 121 -3.23 -10.28 1.37
N ILE A 122 -3.73 -10.55 2.58
CA ILE A 122 -3.17 -10.02 3.82
C ILE A 122 -1.99 -10.88 4.31
N ASN A 123 -2.08 -12.20 4.14
CA ASN A 123 -1.18 -13.18 4.74
C ASN A 123 -0.34 -13.92 3.69
N LEU A 124 0.21 -13.19 2.72
CA LEU A 124 1.04 -13.81 1.68
C LEU A 124 2.49 -13.37 1.81
N ASP A 125 3.30 -14.41 2.02
CA ASP A 125 4.73 -14.54 1.80
C ASP A 125 5.67 -13.59 2.54
N GLY A 126 6.79 -14.15 2.98
CA GLY A 126 7.92 -13.37 3.47
C GLY A 126 8.72 -12.75 2.33
N THR A 127 9.71 -11.95 2.70
CA THR A 127 10.67 -11.45 1.72
C THR A 127 11.39 -12.60 1.00
N GLN A 128 11.54 -12.47 -0.32
CA GLN A 128 12.34 -13.39 -1.13
C GLN A 128 13.82 -13.01 -1.15
N ALA A 129 14.19 -11.90 -0.49
CA ALA A 129 15.58 -11.48 -0.38
C ALA A 129 16.39 -12.47 0.47
N LYS A 130 17.63 -12.72 0.05
CA LYS A 130 18.57 -13.62 0.72
C LYS A 130 19.46 -12.86 1.71
N GLU A 131 20.00 -13.57 2.70
CA GLU A 131 20.90 -12.99 3.73
C GLU A 131 22.18 -12.39 3.14
N ASN A 132 22.70 -12.94 2.04
CA ASN A 132 23.84 -12.38 1.31
C ASN A 132 23.44 -11.29 0.28
N GLY A 133 22.19 -10.81 0.33
CA GLY A 133 21.62 -9.84 -0.60
C GLY A 133 20.90 -8.71 0.13
N GLY A 134 19.68 -8.37 -0.31
CA GLY A 134 18.92 -7.23 0.24
C GLY A 134 18.33 -7.43 1.64
N ARG A 135 18.35 -8.65 2.20
CA ARG A 135 17.67 -8.96 3.47
C ARG A 135 18.23 -8.19 4.68
N PRO A 136 19.55 -7.99 4.85
CA PRO A 136 20.09 -7.15 5.93
C PRO A 136 19.64 -5.69 5.85
N ALA A 137 19.52 -5.12 4.65
CA ALA A 137 19.04 -3.74 4.49
C ALA A 137 17.55 -3.63 4.84
N ILE A 138 16.72 -4.58 4.39
CA ILE A 138 15.29 -4.65 4.75
C ILE A 138 15.12 -4.77 6.27
N ARG A 139 15.89 -5.66 6.90
CA ARG A 139 15.91 -5.82 8.37
C ARG A 139 16.29 -4.50 9.06
N GLY A 140 17.34 -3.83 8.59
CA GLY A 140 17.77 -2.53 9.13
C GLY A 140 16.69 -1.45 9.00
N ALA A 141 15.98 -1.41 7.86
CA ALA A 141 14.83 -0.53 7.65
C ALA A 141 13.70 -0.81 8.64
N PHE A 142 13.36 -2.08 8.86
CA PHE A 142 12.34 -2.49 9.84
C PHE A 142 12.74 -2.15 11.27
N THR A 143 13.97 -2.45 11.67
CA THR A 143 14.47 -2.06 12.99
C THR A 143 14.38 -0.55 13.21
N SER A 144 14.83 0.25 12.23
CA SER A 144 14.76 1.73 12.33
C SER A 144 13.32 2.23 12.45
N THR A 145 12.40 1.60 11.70
CA THR A 145 10.96 1.89 11.77
C THR A 145 10.43 1.62 13.17
N LEU A 146 10.68 0.42 13.73
CA LEU A 146 10.22 0.03 15.06
C LEU A 146 10.78 0.93 16.17
N LEU A 147 12.08 1.28 16.09
CA LEU A 147 12.69 2.23 17.04
C LEU A 147 11.97 3.58 17.02
N SER A 148 11.64 4.09 15.83
CA SER A 148 10.87 5.34 15.70
C SER A 148 9.42 5.24 16.22
N MET A 149 8.89 4.02 16.31
CA MET A 149 7.59 3.74 16.92
C MET A 149 7.65 3.59 18.44
N GLY A 150 8.85 3.75 19.05
CA GLY A 150 9.04 3.73 20.49
C GLY A 150 9.42 2.36 21.08
N TYR A 151 9.79 1.39 20.24
CA TYR A 151 10.36 0.13 20.71
C TYR A 151 11.81 0.32 21.18
N SER A 152 12.22 -0.41 22.21
CA SER A 152 13.64 -0.51 22.56
C SER A 152 14.43 -1.31 21.52
N VAL A 153 15.77 -1.25 21.55
CA VAL A 153 16.62 -2.04 20.65
C VAL A 153 16.39 -3.54 20.84
N GLU A 154 16.22 -3.97 22.09
CA GLU A 154 15.99 -5.35 22.48
C GLU A 154 14.62 -5.86 22.01
N GLU A 155 13.59 -5.00 22.04
CA GLU A 155 12.26 -5.34 21.54
C GLU A 155 12.20 -5.32 20.00
N ALA A 156 12.86 -4.34 19.37
CA ALA A 156 12.76 -4.10 17.93
C ALA A 156 13.38 -5.25 17.11
N ALA A 157 14.51 -5.81 17.54
CA ALA A 157 15.22 -6.85 16.78
C ALA A 157 14.36 -8.12 16.48
N PRO A 158 13.73 -8.78 17.47
CA PRO A 158 12.90 -9.96 17.19
C PRO A 158 11.63 -9.62 16.39
N ILE A 159 11.07 -8.42 16.56
CA ILE A 159 9.90 -7.97 15.79
C ILE A 159 10.30 -7.71 14.33
N ALA A 160 11.45 -7.08 14.07
CA ALA A 160 11.96 -6.84 12.73
C ALA A 160 12.19 -8.16 11.96
N GLU A 161 12.69 -9.21 12.64
CA GLU A 161 12.78 -10.55 12.05
C GLU A 161 11.41 -11.12 11.67
N LYS A 162 10.41 -10.95 12.55
CA LYS A 162 9.03 -11.36 12.29
C LYS A 162 8.43 -10.59 11.11
N TRP A 163 8.77 -9.32 10.91
CA TRP A 163 8.31 -8.53 9.76
C TRP A 163 8.86 -9.05 8.41
N LEU A 164 9.96 -9.83 8.43
CA LEU A 164 10.49 -10.47 7.22
C LEU A 164 9.64 -11.66 6.74
N SER A 165 8.70 -12.15 7.56
CA SER A 165 7.83 -13.29 7.25
C SER A 165 6.38 -13.09 7.73
N GLY A 166 5.42 -13.17 6.81
CA GLY A 166 4.02 -12.87 7.12
C GLY A 166 3.79 -11.37 7.30
N CYS A 167 2.77 -10.83 6.64
CA CYS A 167 2.49 -9.39 6.59
C CYS A 167 3.67 -8.53 6.06
N TYR A 168 4.60 -9.11 5.28
CA TYR A 168 5.78 -8.40 4.76
C TYR A 168 5.41 -7.16 3.93
N GLN A 169 4.34 -7.25 3.13
CA GLN A 169 3.86 -6.11 2.35
C GLN A 169 3.46 -4.93 3.26
N HIS A 170 2.69 -5.18 4.33
CA HIS A 170 2.33 -4.17 5.32
C HIS A 170 3.55 -3.58 6.02
N ALA A 171 4.47 -4.42 6.49
CA ALA A 171 5.72 -4.00 7.10
C ALA A 171 6.56 -3.10 6.19
N ASN A 172 6.65 -3.45 4.90
CA ASN A 172 7.33 -2.65 3.90
C ASN A 172 6.66 -1.27 3.71
N ARG A 173 5.31 -1.21 3.65
CA ARG A 173 4.61 0.08 3.53
C ARG A 173 4.90 1.00 4.71
N LEU A 174 4.91 0.46 5.93
CA LEU A 174 5.26 1.21 7.15
C LEU A 174 6.71 1.72 7.10
N ALA A 175 7.65 0.89 6.65
CA ALA A 175 9.05 1.29 6.51
C ALA A 175 9.24 2.41 5.48
N THR A 176 8.48 2.38 4.38
CA THR A 176 8.50 3.48 3.40
C THR A 176 7.93 4.77 3.99
N LEU A 177 6.81 4.69 4.71
CA LEU A 177 6.24 5.86 5.40
C LEU A 177 7.23 6.45 6.41
N TYR A 178 7.85 5.61 7.24
CA TYR A 178 8.92 6.02 8.16
C TYR A 178 10.04 6.78 7.44
N PHE A 179 10.56 6.21 6.34
CA PHE A 179 11.62 6.85 5.58
C PHE A 179 11.22 8.25 5.09
N LEU A 180 10.03 8.39 4.49
CA LEU A 180 9.57 9.69 3.99
C LEU A 180 9.47 10.72 5.12
N LEU A 181 8.90 10.33 6.27
CA LEU A 181 8.79 11.22 7.43
C LEU A 181 10.16 11.62 7.98
N ARG A 182 11.12 10.68 8.03
CA ARG A 182 12.51 10.95 8.43
C ARG A 182 13.19 11.97 7.51
N GLU A 183 12.95 11.86 6.21
CA GLU A 183 13.46 12.80 5.20
C GLU A 183 12.63 14.09 5.09
N GLN A 184 11.71 14.34 6.04
CA GLN A 184 10.85 15.52 6.09
C GLN A 184 9.95 15.67 4.84
N VAL A 185 9.61 14.54 4.20
CA VAL A 185 8.63 14.46 3.13
C VAL A 185 7.27 14.11 3.76
N PRO A 186 6.32 15.07 3.85
CA PRO A 186 5.03 14.82 4.47
C PRO A 186 4.25 13.75 3.70
N ALA A 187 3.83 12.70 4.41
CA ALA A 187 3.16 11.57 3.80
C ALA A 187 2.15 10.91 4.74
N ARG A 188 1.21 10.18 4.14
CA ARG A 188 0.22 9.32 4.79
C ARG A 188 0.12 8.00 4.04
N LEU A 189 -0.11 6.93 4.79
CA LEU A 189 -0.33 5.60 4.24
C LEU A 189 -1.80 5.23 4.37
N VAL A 190 -2.39 4.77 3.29
CA VAL A 190 -3.78 4.28 3.25
C VAL A 190 -3.75 2.82 2.87
N PHE A 191 -4.25 1.97 3.75
CA PHE A 191 -4.65 0.61 3.40
C PHE A 191 -6.13 0.65 3.00
N LEU A 192 -6.37 0.47 1.70
CA LEU A 192 -7.70 0.51 1.10
C LEU A 192 -8.26 -0.91 0.99
N TYR A 193 -9.43 -1.14 1.58
CA TYR A 193 -10.08 -2.43 1.64
C TYR A 193 -11.42 -2.38 0.90
N PHE A 194 -11.52 -3.11 -0.21
CA PHE A 194 -12.78 -3.25 -0.92
C PHE A 194 -13.69 -4.26 -0.22
N CYS A 195 -14.96 -3.88 -0.08
CA CYS A 195 -16.02 -4.67 0.55
C CYS A 195 -17.03 -5.08 -0.51
N GLY A 196 -17.38 -6.37 -0.55
CA GLY A 196 -18.37 -6.92 -1.47
C GLY A 196 -17.80 -7.32 -2.84
N ASP A 197 -16.48 -7.41 -2.99
CA ASP A 197 -15.88 -7.99 -4.20
C ASP A 197 -16.36 -9.44 -4.39
N MET A 198 -16.37 -9.90 -5.65
CA MET A 198 -16.76 -11.25 -6.00
C MET A 198 -15.74 -11.84 -6.97
N HIS A 199 -14.88 -12.72 -6.45
CA HIS A 199 -14.04 -13.52 -7.33
C HIS A 199 -14.93 -14.41 -8.23
N PRO A 200 -14.75 -14.44 -9.57
CA PRO A 200 -15.66 -15.14 -10.49
C PRO A 200 -15.87 -16.62 -10.18
N GLN A 201 -14.91 -17.25 -9.52
CA GLN A 201 -14.95 -18.67 -9.13
C GLN A 201 -15.27 -18.90 -7.64
N GLY A 202 -15.57 -17.84 -6.87
CA GLY A 202 -15.82 -17.93 -5.43
C GLY A 202 -14.65 -18.44 -4.59
N LYS A 203 -13.44 -18.45 -5.15
CA LYS A 203 -12.24 -19.08 -4.56
C LYS A 203 -11.73 -18.36 -3.32
N TRP A 204 -11.87 -17.04 -3.26
CA TRP A 204 -11.32 -16.21 -2.20
C TRP A 204 -12.41 -15.69 -1.29
N ASN A 205 -12.07 -15.55 -0.01
CA ASN A 205 -12.91 -14.86 0.95
C ASN A 205 -12.82 -13.34 0.71
N CYS A 206 -13.82 -12.80 0.03
CA CYS A 206 -14.01 -11.37 -0.20
C CYS A 206 -14.97 -10.81 0.86
N PRO A 207 -14.48 -10.06 1.87
CA PRO A 207 -15.33 -9.54 2.94
C PRO A 207 -16.39 -8.59 2.39
N LYS A 208 -17.61 -8.64 2.94
CA LYS A 208 -18.74 -7.80 2.51
C LYS A 208 -18.84 -6.49 3.28
N SER A 209 -18.14 -6.36 4.40
CA SER A 209 -18.20 -5.21 5.28
C SER A 209 -16.85 -4.96 5.97
N PRO A 210 -16.64 -3.76 6.55
CA PRO A 210 -15.48 -3.50 7.41
C PRO A 210 -15.36 -4.50 8.56
N ASP A 211 -16.48 -4.91 9.17
CA ASP A 211 -16.49 -5.86 10.29
C ASP A 211 -15.96 -7.24 9.89
N GLU A 212 -16.24 -7.68 8.66
CA GLU A 212 -15.69 -8.94 8.13
C GLU A 212 -14.18 -8.85 7.83
N TRP A 213 -13.65 -7.64 7.59
CA TRP A 213 -12.20 -7.42 7.48
C TRP A 213 -11.49 -7.46 8.84
N ARG A 214 -12.12 -6.92 9.90
CA ARG A 214 -11.48 -6.70 11.22
C ARG A 214 -10.69 -7.90 11.75
N PRO A 215 -11.21 -9.14 11.77
CA PRO A 215 -10.46 -10.28 12.30
C PRO A 215 -9.14 -10.54 11.57
N SER A 216 -9.06 -10.25 10.27
CA SER A 216 -7.80 -10.39 9.52
C SER A 216 -6.85 -9.22 9.79
N LEU A 217 -7.38 -8.01 9.92
CA LEU A 217 -6.58 -6.81 10.20
C LEU A 217 -6.04 -6.79 11.62
N ASP A 218 -6.80 -7.27 12.60
CA ASP A 218 -6.36 -7.37 13.98
C ASP A 218 -5.19 -8.35 14.10
N LYS A 219 -5.22 -9.46 13.36
CA LYS A 219 -4.08 -10.39 13.25
C LYS A 219 -2.84 -9.73 12.63
N VAL A 220 -3.01 -8.85 11.64
CA VAL A 220 -1.88 -8.07 11.08
C VAL A 220 -1.31 -7.14 12.13
N LYS A 221 -2.17 -6.39 12.83
CA LYS A 221 -1.76 -5.44 13.87
C LYS A 221 -1.03 -6.16 15.00
N GLU A 222 -1.55 -7.29 15.46
CA GLU A 222 -0.89 -8.16 16.44
C GLU A 222 0.42 -8.73 15.90
N HIS A 223 0.44 -9.20 14.64
CA HIS A 223 1.65 -9.75 14.02
C HIS A 223 2.77 -8.71 13.97
N LEU A 224 2.43 -7.49 13.57
CA LEU A 224 3.37 -6.38 13.39
C LEU A 224 3.69 -5.64 14.70
N GLY A 225 2.96 -5.88 15.78
CA GLY A 225 3.14 -5.14 17.04
C GLY A 225 2.65 -3.68 16.93
N LEU A 226 1.54 -3.42 16.25
CA LEU A 226 0.99 -2.06 16.18
C LEU A 226 0.25 -1.73 17.48
N ARG A 227 0.62 -0.60 18.11
CA ARG A 227 0.10 -0.12 19.41
C ARG A 227 -0.81 1.12 19.24
N GLY A 228 -0.85 1.71 18.05
CA GLY A 228 -1.66 2.88 17.69
C GLY A 228 -1.12 4.24 18.17
N GLY A 229 0.03 4.27 18.83
CA GLY A 229 0.53 5.46 19.52
C GLY A 229 1.58 6.27 18.76
N SER A 230 2.28 5.64 17.81
CA SER A 230 3.40 6.28 17.10
C SER A 230 2.93 7.25 16.01
N ASP A 231 3.82 8.15 15.58
CA ASP A 231 3.50 9.11 14.52
C ASP A 231 3.29 8.43 13.15
N ILE A 232 3.96 7.30 12.91
CA ILE A 232 3.73 6.45 11.72
C ILE A 232 2.32 5.88 11.75
N GLU A 233 1.88 5.35 12.90
CA GLU A 233 0.55 4.75 13.05
C GLU A 233 -0.55 5.79 12.93
N LYS A 234 -0.37 7.00 13.51
CA LYS A 234 -1.33 8.11 13.36
C LYS A 234 -1.49 8.61 11.92
N ARG A 235 -0.48 8.37 11.08
CA ARG A 235 -0.48 8.70 9.64
C ARG A 235 -0.85 7.52 8.75
N THR A 236 -1.24 6.39 9.35
CA THR A 236 -1.69 5.19 8.66
C THR A 236 -3.20 5.03 8.84
N HIS A 237 -3.92 4.81 7.75
CA HIS A 237 -5.38 4.82 7.72
C HIS A 237 -5.92 3.53 7.08
N ASP A 238 -6.82 2.84 7.79
CA ASP A 238 -7.63 1.77 7.21
C ASP A 238 -8.88 2.41 6.58
N VAL A 239 -9.04 2.32 5.25
CA VAL A 239 -10.18 2.88 4.52
C VAL A 239 -10.95 1.77 3.86
N PHE A 240 -12.27 1.72 4.08
CA PHE A 240 -13.13 0.67 3.52
C PHE A 240 -14.04 1.23 2.43
N VAL A 241 -14.13 0.56 1.29
CA VAL A 241 -14.97 0.99 0.15
C VAL A 241 -15.87 -0.15 -0.28
N ASN A 242 -17.19 0.05 -0.22
CA ASN A 242 -18.14 -0.91 -0.75
C ASN A 242 -18.23 -0.80 -2.28
N VAL A 243 -18.01 -1.91 -2.98
CA VAL A 243 -17.89 -1.95 -4.45
C VAL A 243 -19.18 -1.56 -5.18
N ASP A 244 -20.33 -1.64 -4.51
CA ASP A 244 -21.65 -1.29 -5.06
C ASP A 244 -22.10 0.13 -4.66
N ARG A 245 -21.52 0.72 -3.60
CA ARG A 245 -22.04 1.92 -2.93
C ARG A 245 -21.02 3.05 -2.79
N ILE A 246 -20.12 3.21 -3.75
CA ILE A 246 -19.16 4.32 -3.76
C ILE A 246 -19.86 5.68 -3.84
N ASP A 247 -21.14 5.69 -4.25
CA ASP A 247 -22.03 6.84 -4.18
C ASP A 247 -23.12 6.63 -3.12
N THR A 248 -22.88 7.12 -1.92
CA THR A 248 -23.89 7.93 -1.21
C THR A 248 -23.09 8.88 -0.33
N GLY A 249 -22.89 10.12 -0.78
CA GLY A 249 -22.75 11.18 0.21
C GLY A 249 -23.94 11.04 1.15
N ASP A 250 -23.70 10.94 2.45
CA ASP A 250 -24.77 10.94 3.44
C ASP A 250 -25.62 12.20 3.23
N LEU A 251 -26.74 12.00 2.54
CA LEU A 251 -27.99 12.66 2.89
C LEU A 251 -28.69 11.72 3.88
N SER A 252 -28.16 11.67 5.10
CA SER A 252 -28.92 11.34 6.30
C SER A 252 -28.56 12.33 7.38
#